data_AF-A0A9E2HXV7-F1
#
_entry.id   AF-A0A9E2HXV7-F1
#
_cell.length_a   1.000
_cell.length_b   1.000
_cell.length_c   1.000
_cell.angle_alpha   90.00
_cell.angle_beta   90.00
_cell.angle_gamma   90.00
#
_symmetry.space_group_name_H-M   'P 1'
#
loop_
_entity.id
_entity.type
_entity.pdbx_description
1 polymer ?
#
loop_
_entity_poly.entity_id
_entity_poly.type
_entity_poly.pdbx_seq_one_letter_code
_entity_poly.pdbx_strand_id
1 'polypeptide(L)' 'ILADEPTGNLDSQSGQEVVALFEQLSSQGKTVIVVTHDLEIADRMKRIIHIRDGKIVNGA' A
#
# COMPACT_ATOMS: atom_id res chain seq x y z
N ILE A 1 -8.51 2.41 6.95
CA ILE A 1 -8.84 1.80 5.64
C ILE A 1 -7.89 0.64 5.46
N LEU A 2 -8.43 -0.54 5.16
CA LEU A 2 -7.64 -1.72 4.81
C LEU A 2 -7.89 -1.98 3.32
N ALA A 3 -6.84 -2.06 2.53
CA ALA A 3 -6.90 -2.30 1.09
C ALA A 3 -6.04 -3.52 0.75
N ASP A 4 -6.66 -4.54 0.16
CA ASP A 4 -6.00 -5.80 -0.23
C ASP A 4 -5.82 -5.81 -1.75
N GLU A 5 -4.57 -5.74 -2.21
CA GLU A 5 -4.17 -5.64 -3.62
C GLU A 5 -5.01 -4.63 -4.44
N PRO A 6 -5.08 -3.34 -4.02
CA PRO A 6 -6.05 -2.38 -4.56
C PRO A 6 -5.87 -2.00 -6.03
N THR A 7 -4.72 -2.30 -6.61
CA THR A 7 -4.35 -1.93 -7.99
C THR A 7 -4.25 -3.14 -8.93
N GLY A 8 -4.44 -4.37 -8.44
CA GLY A 8 -4.13 -5.59 -9.21
C GLY A 8 -4.94 -5.79 -10.50
N ASN A 9 -6.09 -5.12 -10.64
CA ASN A 9 -6.94 -5.16 -11.84
C ASN A 9 -6.93 -3.85 -12.64
N LEU A 10 -6.04 -2.91 -12.32
CA LEU A 10 -5.96 -1.61 -12.95
C LEU A 10 -4.77 -1.53 -13.89
N ASP A 11 -4.89 -0.71 -14.93
CA ASP A 11 -3.73 -0.30 -15.70
C ASP A 11 -2.79 0.58 -14.85
N SER A 12 -1.55 0.77 -15.31
CA SER A 12 -0.55 1.53 -14.58
C SER A 12 -0.97 2.96 -14.24
N GLN A 13 -1.71 3.64 -15.11
CA GLN A 13 -2.16 5.02 -14.84
C GLN A 13 -3.22 5.02 -13.74
N SER A 14 -4.26 4.22 -13.90
CA SER A 14 -5.35 4.08 -12.94
C SER A 14 -4.84 3.61 -11.56
N GLY A 15 -3.84 2.72 -11.55
CA GLY A 15 -3.16 2.28 -10.32
C GLY A 15 -2.48 3.42 -9.58
N GLN A 16 -1.75 4.30 -10.29
CA GLN A 16 -1.07 5.45 -9.69
C GLN A 16 -2.05 6.46 -9.08
N GLU A 17 -3.23 6.65 -9.70
CA GLU A 17 -4.31 7.51 -9.18
C GLU A 17 -4.89 6.96 -7.86
N VAL A 18 -5.12 5.65 -7.77
CA VAL A 18 -5.59 5.00 -6.54
C VAL A 18 -4.57 5.16 -5.41
N VAL A 19 -3.29 4.97 -5.69
CA VAL A 19 -2.24 5.16 -4.67
C VAL A 19 -2.15 6.61 -4.22
N ALA A 20 -2.27 7.58 -5.14
CA ALA A 20 -2.31 9.00 -4.80
C ALA A 20 -3.52 9.34 -3.89
N LEU A 21 -4.67 8.71 -4.10
CA LEU A 21 -5.82 8.86 -3.21
C LEU A 21 -5.52 8.34 -1.79
N PHE A 22 -4.83 7.20 -1.65
CA PHE A 22 -4.43 6.70 -0.33
C PHE A 22 -3.46 7.64 0.38
N GLU A 23 -2.50 8.23 -0.33
CA GLU A 23 -1.59 9.24 0.21
C GLU A 23 -2.36 10.47 0.70
N GLN A 24 -3.34 10.95 -0.07
CA GLN A 24 -4.19 12.07 0.32
C GLN A 24 -5.02 11.75 1.56
N LEU A 25 -5.61 10.56 1.66
CA LEU A 25 -6.36 10.16 2.84
C LEU A 25 -5.45 10.04 4.07
N SER A 26 -4.24 9.53 3.89
CA SER A 26 -3.20 9.46 4.92
C SER A 26 -2.77 10.84 5.40
N SER A 27 -2.65 11.83 4.51
CA SER A 27 -2.31 13.22 4.87
C SER A 27 -3.44 13.92 5.63
N GLN A 28 -4.69 13.52 5.39
CA GLN A 28 -5.88 13.97 6.13
C GLN A 28 -6.06 13.26 7.51
N GLY A 29 -5.07 12.49 7.95
CA GLY A 29 -5.09 11.82 9.25
C GLY A 29 -5.85 10.50 9.29
N LYS A 30 -6.23 9.94 8.13
CA LYS A 30 -6.80 8.58 8.08
C LYS A 30 -5.68 7.54 8.07
N THR A 31 -5.78 6.52 8.90
CA THR A 31 -4.85 5.39 8.84
C THR A 31 -5.22 4.50 7.65
N VAL A 32 -4.26 4.24 6.78
CA VAL A 32 -4.40 3.36 5.60
C VAL A 32 -3.37 2.24 5.73
N ILE A 33 -3.82 1.00 5.57
CA ILE A 33 -2.98 -0.19 5.47
C ILE A 33 -3.26 -0.81 4.12
N VAL A 34 -2.21 -0.98 3.32
CA VAL A 34 -2.27 -1.59 2.00
C VAL A 34 -1.49 -2.91 2.05
N VAL A 35 -2.11 -3.98 1.60
CA VAL A 35 -1.44 -5.25 1.31
C VAL A 35 -1.16 -5.26 -0.18
N THR A 36 0.10 -5.44 -0.57
CA THR A 36 0.47 -5.60 -1.97
C THR A 36 1.77 -6.37 -2.13
N HIS A 37 1.92 -7.06 -3.26
CA HIS A 37 3.20 -7.61 -3.73
C HIS A 37 3.99 -6.66 -4.63
N ASP A 38 3.42 -5.50 -4.98
CA ASP A 38 4.08 -4.48 -5.80
C ASP A 38 4.98 -3.57 -4.95
N LEU A 39 6.28 -3.63 -5.20
CA LEU A 39 7.28 -2.83 -4.48
C LEU A 39 7.21 -1.34 -4.83
N GLU A 40 6.81 -0.98 -6.05
CA GLU A 40 6.69 0.43 -6.44
C GLU A 40 5.59 1.13 -5.66
N ILE A 41 4.50 0.41 -5.36
CA ILE A 41 3.42 0.91 -4.51
C ILE A 41 3.85 0.93 -3.05
N ALA A 42 4.54 -0.11 -2.58
CA ALA A 42 5.02 -0.18 -1.20
C ALA A 42 5.98 0.98 -0.87
N ASP A 43 6.88 1.33 -1.78
CA ASP A 43 7.87 2.40 -1.61
C ASP A 43 7.24 3.80 -1.49
N ARG A 44 5.99 3.97 -1.94
CA ARG A 44 5.21 5.20 -1.75
C ARG A 44 4.59 5.32 -0.34
N MET A 45 4.61 4.26 0.45
CA MET A 45 4.01 4.24 1.79
C MET A 45 4.98 4.71 2.88
N LYS A 46 4.43 5.28 3.95
CA LYS A 46 5.22 5.80 5.08
C LYS A 46 5.95 4.72 5.89
N ARG A 47 5.45 3.49 5.85
CA ARG A 47 6.01 2.33 6.57
C ARG A 47 5.72 1.07 5.75
N ILE A 48 6.73 0.22 5.62
CA ILE A 48 6.67 -1.05 4.92
C ILE A 48 6.92 -2.17 5.93
N ILE A 49 6.06 -3.19 5.93
CA ILE A 49 6.20 -4.39 6.77
C ILE A 49 6.29 -5.58 5.83
N HIS A 50 7.37 -6.36 5.95
CA HIS A 50 7.51 -7.59 5.18
C HIS A 50 7.07 -8.79 6.01
N ILE A 51 6.20 -9.61 5.43
CA ILE A 51 5.70 -10.85 6.02
C ILE A 51 6.20 -12.02 5.17
N ARG A 52 6.72 -13.04 5.83
CA ARG A 52 7.12 -14.31 5.20
C ARG A 52 6.72 -15.45 6.12
N ASP A 53 6.10 -16.49 5.56
CA ASP A 53 5.67 -17.69 6.29
C ASP A 53 4.85 -17.37 7.56
N GLY A 54 3.94 -16.38 7.44
CA GLY A 54 3.08 -15.92 8.53
C GLY A 54 3.78 -15.11 9.62
N LYS A 55 5.04 -14.71 9.42
CA LYS A 55 5.83 -13.94 10.39
C LYS A 55 6.28 -12.61 9.82
N ILE A 56 6.31 -11.57 10.65
CA ILE A 56 6.96 -10.30 10.30
C ILE A 56 8.47 -10.54 10.30
N VAL A 57 9.11 -10.31 9.17
CA VAL A 57 10.56 -10.48 8.99
C VAL A 57 11.31 -9.14 8.87
N ASN A 58 10.61 -8.04 8.58
CA ASN A 58 11.16 -6.69 8.56
C ASN A 58 10.08 -5.63 8.87
N GLY A 59 10.49 -4.46 9.36
CA GLY A 59 9.63 -3.30 9.57
C GLY A 59 8.79 -3.34 10.84
N ALA A 60 9.10 -4.23 11.79
CA ALA A 60 8.48 -4.30 13.12
C ALA A 60 8.90 -3.13 14.02
#